data_AF-A0A9R0QWY1-F1
#
_entry.id   AF-A0A9R0QWY1-F1
#
_cell.length_a   1.000
_cell.length_b   1.000
_cell.length_c   1.000
_cell.angle_alpha   90.00
_cell.angle_beta   90.00
_cell.angle_gamma   90.00
#
_symmetry.space_group_name_H-M   'P 1'
#
loop_
_entity.id
_entity.type
_entity.pdbx_description
1 polymer ?
#
loop_
_entity_poly.entity_id
_entity_poly.type
_entity_poly.pdbx_seq_one_letter_code
_entity_poly.pdbx_strand_id
1 'polypeptide(L)'
;MDFELRSAREKLEREQRERMQRAKAKADRERRAKAEAARRRDALEASNRERRLDAARAQEEADQKMEEVMQLGKGISFSHMFEALRYDGPGDKIKLPPSSFKDLSDQGALDKGPMYFRLSKVRDRVPGASPDQDAEEATCCGVLEFTAREGSAQLPPHVWNNLFQSDIPDVPLIEVLYASLPKGTYAKLKPEGVGFSDLPNHRAVLETALRNHATLSENDVVMVNYGQLQYKLKVLELKPASSVSVLETDVEVDIEGPDSVFDNEENQHVLVPLETGKVESGAVEEGKFRYYKFSVEEGVAEKVVSGCANIEVKIESDTSGGDTDIYVSRHPLVFPTQHRHEWSSHEMGSKVLILKPKDATLVSGLYSVGVYGFKGTAKFQLSVAIKDVIDTQRIGEQGSVSSTVNGDSVVCKNCKRHISSRTSVLHEAYCVRHNVICMHDGCGVVLRKEAAADHVHCNKCGQAFQQREMEKHMKVFHEPLNCPCGVVLEKEEMGQTSILNLPISLDCVPFLWRHGSSWWTAAGCSRSASKHVRT
;
A
#
# COMPACT_ATOMS: atom_id res chain seq x y z
N MET A 1 78.85 -88.46 -38.04
CA MET A 1 78.90 -87.97 -36.65
C MET A 1 78.78 -86.43 -36.54
N ASP A 2 79.15 -85.63 -37.55
CA ASP A 2 79.13 -84.14 -37.42
C ASP A 2 77.79 -83.42 -37.61
N PHE A 3 76.80 -84.06 -38.25
CA PHE A 3 75.48 -83.45 -38.48
C PHE A 3 74.60 -83.49 -37.22
N GLU A 4 74.68 -84.58 -36.46
CA GLU A 4 73.93 -84.77 -35.21
C GLU A 4 74.39 -83.80 -34.10
N LEU A 5 75.69 -83.51 -34.01
CA LEU A 5 76.25 -82.55 -33.05
C LEU A 5 75.87 -81.09 -33.35
N ARG A 6 75.82 -80.70 -34.62
CA ARG A 6 75.34 -79.35 -35.02
C ARG A 6 73.85 -79.18 -34.78
N SER A 7 73.04 -80.18 -35.14
CA SER A 7 71.60 -80.16 -34.88
C SER A 7 71.29 -80.12 -33.37
N ALA A 8 72.05 -80.84 -32.55
CA ALA A 8 71.94 -80.79 -31.09
C ALA A 8 72.31 -79.42 -30.51
N ARG A 9 73.36 -78.76 -31.04
CA ARG A 9 73.76 -77.41 -30.60
C ARG A 9 72.73 -76.35 -30.97
N GLU A 10 72.19 -76.37 -32.19
CA GLU A 10 71.14 -75.43 -32.61
C GLU A 10 69.84 -75.62 -31.81
N LYS A 11 69.51 -76.88 -31.49
CA LYS A 11 68.36 -77.19 -30.62
C LYS A 11 68.57 -76.62 -29.21
N LEU A 12 69.77 -76.78 -28.66
CA LEU A 12 70.13 -76.25 -27.35
C LEU A 12 70.14 -74.71 -27.32
N GLU A 13 70.65 -74.06 -28.36
CA GLU A 13 70.63 -72.58 -28.49
C GLU A 13 69.20 -72.05 -28.68
N ARG A 14 68.34 -72.73 -29.44
CA ARG A 14 66.91 -72.39 -29.55
C ARG A 14 66.20 -72.53 -28.21
N GLU A 15 66.45 -73.62 -27.50
CA GLU A 15 65.88 -73.85 -26.18
C GLU A 15 66.36 -72.82 -25.15
N GLN A 16 67.64 -72.43 -25.17
CA GLN A 16 68.17 -71.37 -24.33
C GLN A 16 67.54 -70.00 -24.64
N ARG A 17 67.35 -69.67 -25.92
CA ARG A 17 66.66 -68.44 -26.34
C ARG A 17 65.20 -68.44 -25.92
N GLU A 18 64.49 -69.55 -26.07
CA GLU A 18 63.11 -69.69 -25.62
C GLU A 18 63.00 -69.57 -24.09
N ARG A 19 63.91 -70.19 -23.33
CA ARG A 19 63.96 -70.04 -21.86
C ARG A 19 64.22 -68.59 -21.45
N MET A 20 65.14 -67.91 -22.11
CA MET A 20 65.43 -66.49 -21.87
C MET A 20 64.22 -65.60 -22.22
N GLN A 21 63.55 -65.85 -23.35
CA GLN A 21 62.34 -65.11 -23.74
C GLN A 21 61.18 -65.35 -22.79
N ARG A 22 60.95 -66.60 -22.34
CA ARG A 22 59.93 -66.94 -21.35
C ARG A 22 60.24 -66.29 -19.99
N ALA A 23 61.51 -66.29 -19.56
CA ALA A 23 61.94 -65.62 -18.33
C ALA A 23 61.73 -64.09 -18.41
N LYS A 24 62.10 -63.46 -19.54
CA LYS A 24 61.87 -62.04 -19.79
C LYS A 24 60.37 -61.69 -19.81
N ALA A 25 59.56 -62.48 -20.52
CA ALA A 25 58.11 -62.28 -20.56
C ALA A 25 57.45 -62.46 -19.19
N LYS A 26 57.94 -63.41 -18.36
CA LYS A 26 57.48 -63.57 -16.97
C LYS A 26 57.84 -62.36 -16.12
N ALA A 27 59.08 -61.88 -16.20
CA ALA A 27 59.55 -60.69 -15.48
C ALA A 27 58.78 -59.43 -15.89
N ASP A 28 58.52 -59.24 -17.19
CA ASP A 28 57.74 -58.10 -17.69
C ASP A 28 56.27 -58.15 -17.23
N ARG A 29 55.65 -59.35 -17.21
CA ARG A 29 54.29 -59.54 -16.66
C ARG A 29 54.24 -59.24 -15.17
N GLU A 30 55.22 -59.72 -14.40
CA GLU A 30 55.33 -59.46 -12.97
C GLU A 30 55.54 -57.97 -12.67
N ARG A 31 56.39 -57.30 -13.45
CA ARG A 31 56.60 -55.84 -13.35
C ARG A 31 55.33 -55.05 -13.65
N ARG A 32 54.56 -55.44 -14.67
CA ARG A 32 53.26 -54.81 -15.00
C ARG A 32 52.23 -55.06 -13.91
N ALA A 33 52.12 -56.29 -13.40
CA ALA A 33 51.21 -56.63 -12.30
C ALA A 33 51.56 -55.84 -11.02
N LYS A 34 52.85 -55.70 -10.69
CA LYS A 34 53.31 -54.90 -9.54
C LYS A 34 53.03 -53.41 -9.73
N ALA A 35 53.21 -52.88 -10.94
CA ALA A 35 52.88 -51.48 -11.25
C ALA A 35 51.37 -51.20 -11.18
N GLU A 36 50.54 -52.12 -11.64
CA GLU A 36 49.08 -52.00 -11.54
C GLU A 36 48.60 -52.12 -10.09
N ALA A 37 49.15 -53.06 -9.31
CA ALA A 37 48.87 -53.17 -7.88
C ALA A 37 49.28 -51.90 -7.11
N ALA A 38 50.43 -51.30 -7.45
CA ALA A 38 50.85 -50.01 -6.89
C ALA A 38 49.84 -48.91 -7.24
N ARG A 39 49.45 -48.76 -8.51
CA ARG A 39 48.45 -47.76 -8.93
C ARG A 39 47.11 -47.93 -8.23
N ARG A 40 46.62 -49.17 -8.05
CA ARG A 40 45.38 -49.44 -7.31
C ARG A 40 45.48 -49.05 -5.84
N ARG A 41 46.63 -49.33 -5.20
CA ARG A 41 46.88 -48.93 -3.81
C ARG A 41 46.95 -47.41 -3.67
N ASP A 42 47.67 -46.73 -4.56
CA ASP A 42 47.80 -45.27 -4.55
C ASP A 42 46.44 -44.60 -4.79
N ALA A 43 45.58 -45.16 -5.66
CA ALA A 43 44.21 -44.68 -5.85
C ALA A 43 43.33 -44.85 -4.61
N LEU A 44 43.44 -45.99 -3.90
CA LEU A 44 42.72 -46.20 -2.63
C LEU A 44 43.21 -45.26 -1.52
N GLU A 45 44.53 -45.03 -1.44
CA GLU A 45 45.12 -44.10 -0.48
C GLU A 45 44.72 -42.64 -0.79
N ALA A 46 44.69 -42.25 -2.06
CA ALA A 46 44.19 -40.95 -2.50
C ALA A 46 42.72 -40.74 -2.15
N SER A 47 41.84 -41.71 -2.43
CA SER A 47 40.41 -41.62 -2.08
C SER A 47 40.19 -41.57 -0.56
N ASN A 48 40.96 -42.35 0.21
CA ASN A 48 40.89 -42.29 1.68
C ASN A 48 41.42 -40.97 2.23
N ARG A 49 42.44 -40.38 1.60
CA ARG A 49 42.96 -39.05 1.96
C ARG A 49 41.93 -37.96 1.68
N GLU A 50 41.26 -38.01 0.54
CA GLU A 50 40.18 -37.08 0.17
C GLU A 50 39.04 -37.15 1.18
N ARG A 51 38.52 -38.35 1.49
CA ARG A 51 37.48 -38.52 2.52
C ARG A 51 37.89 -37.99 3.90
N ARG A 52 39.17 -38.12 4.27
CA ARG A 52 39.68 -37.57 5.54
C ARG A 52 39.73 -36.04 5.51
N LEU A 53 40.12 -35.44 4.39
CA LEU A 53 40.13 -33.98 4.24
C LEU A 53 38.71 -33.42 4.22
N ASP A 54 37.77 -34.11 3.59
CA ASP A 54 36.35 -33.71 3.58
C ASP A 54 35.71 -33.86 4.96
N ALA A 55 35.99 -34.96 5.67
CA ALA A 55 35.55 -35.13 7.05
C ALA A 55 36.16 -34.08 7.99
N ALA A 56 37.43 -33.71 7.80
CA ALA A 56 38.08 -32.67 8.58
C ALA A 56 37.47 -31.28 8.30
N ARG A 57 37.21 -30.94 7.04
CA ARG A 57 36.53 -29.70 6.66
C ARG A 57 35.11 -29.64 7.22
N ALA A 58 34.35 -30.74 7.11
CA ALA A 58 33.00 -30.81 7.66
C ALA A 58 32.99 -30.66 9.19
N GLN A 59 34.00 -31.21 9.89
CA GLN A 59 34.16 -31.01 11.33
C GLN A 59 34.50 -29.56 11.67
N GLU A 60 35.44 -28.95 10.95
CA GLU A 60 35.85 -27.56 11.17
C GLU A 60 34.68 -26.59 10.91
N GLU A 61 33.89 -26.80 9.86
CA GLU A 61 32.66 -26.04 9.59
C GLU A 61 31.61 -26.24 10.69
N ALA A 62 31.46 -27.45 11.23
CA ALA A 62 30.52 -27.73 12.32
C ALA A 62 30.97 -27.06 13.64
N ASP A 63 32.27 -27.10 13.93
CA ASP A 63 32.86 -26.46 15.11
C ASP A 63 32.72 -24.92 15.01
N GLN A 64 33.00 -24.34 13.84
CA GLN A 64 32.81 -22.90 13.59
C GLN A 64 31.35 -22.47 13.75
N LYS A 65 30.40 -23.23 13.21
CA LYS A 65 28.97 -22.95 13.38
C LYS A 65 28.52 -23.04 14.83
N MET A 66 29.00 -24.04 15.57
CA MET A 66 28.69 -24.18 16.99
C MET A 66 29.23 -22.99 17.79
N GLU A 67 30.45 -22.55 17.48
CA GLU A 67 31.04 -21.36 18.11
C GLU A 67 30.25 -20.09 17.77
N GLU A 68 29.81 -19.92 16.52
CA GLU A 68 28.94 -18.82 16.12
C GLU A 68 27.62 -18.80 16.89
N VAL A 69 26.90 -19.94 16.98
CA VAL A 69 25.65 -20.05 17.75
C VAL A 69 25.88 -19.67 19.21
N MET A 70 26.98 -20.14 19.81
CA MET A 70 27.32 -19.87 21.20
C MET A 70 27.64 -18.38 21.43
N GLN A 71 28.33 -17.74 20.50
CA GLN A 71 28.63 -16.30 20.55
C GLN A 71 27.36 -15.46 20.38
N LEU A 72 26.52 -15.80 19.40
CA LEU A 72 25.30 -15.07 19.05
C LEU A 72 24.25 -15.16 20.17
N GLY A 73 24.13 -16.32 20.81
CA GLY A 73 23.27 -16.55 21.97
C GLY A 73 23.84 -16.10 23.32
N LYS A 74 25.05 -15.51 23.36
CA LYS A 74 25.78 -15.15 24.59
C LYS A 74 25.78 -16.29 25.63
N GLY A 75 26.12 -17.51 25.18
CA GLY A 75 26.17 -18.71 26.02
C GLY A 75 24.85 -19.51 26.13
N ILE A 76 23.81 -19.14 25.38
CA ILE A 76 22.61 -19.98 25.17
C ILE A 76 22.73 -20.61 23.79
N SER A 77 22.66 -21.93 23.74
CA SER A 77 22.65 -22.71 22.49
C SER A 77 21.25 -23.25 22.27
N PHE A 78 20.46 -22.52 21.48
CA PHE A 78 19.15 -22.97 21.02
C PHE A 78 19.11 -22.82 19.51
N SER A 79 19.11 -23.95 18.81
CA SER A 79 18.86 -24.03 17.37
C SER A 79 17.98 -25.25 17.11
N HIS A 80 16.79 -25.02 16.58
CA HIS A 80 15.83 -26.07 16.27
C HIS A 80 15.15 -25.80 14.93
N MET A 81 14.84 -26.89 14.21
CA MET A 81 14.05 -26.84 12.99
C MET A 81 12.57 -26.98 13.31
N PHE A 82 11.76 -26.12 12.71
CA PHE A 82 10.31 -26.15 12.85
C PHE A 82 9.63 -26.09 11.48
N GLU A 83 8.45 -26.71 11.40
CA GLU A 83 7.50 -26.44 10.33
C GLU A 83 6.87 -25.05 10.53
N ALA A 84 7.03 -24.15 9.57
CA ALA A 84 6.47 -22.81 9.63
C ALA A 84 4.98 -22.80 9.27
N LEU A 85 4.15 -22.26 10.17
CA LEU A 85 2.72 -22.09 9.95
C LEU A 85 2.35 -20.61 9.98
N ARG A 86 1.52 -20.14 9.05
CA ARG A 86 1.02 -18.76 9.10
C ARG A 86 0.00 -18.60 10.22
N TYR A 87 0.04 -17.47 10.90
CA TYR A 87 -1.08 -17.01 11.72
C TYR A 87 -1.31 -15.51 11.52
N ASP A 88 -2.52 -15.04 11.80
CA ASP A 88 -2.85 -13.61 11.72
C ASP A 88 -2.41 -12.91 13.02
N GLY A 89 -1.32 -12.16 12.95
CA GLY A 89 -0.69 -11.51 14.08
C GLY A 89 0.03 -10.23 13.69
N PRO A 90 0.10 -9.23 14.58
CA PRO A 90 0.81 -7.99 14.30
C PRO A 90 2.31 -8.15 14.52
N GLY A 91 3.10 -7.44 13.70
CA GLY A 91 4.54 -7.29 13.87
C GLY A 91 5.34 -8.56 13.62
N ASP A 92 6.40 -8.76 14.41
CA ASP A 92 7.45 -9.76 14.22
C ASP A 92 7.51 -10.80 15.35
N LYS A 93 6.43 -10.98 16.11
CA LYS A 93 6.43 -11.87 17.27
C LYS A 93 5.93 -13.24 16.87
N ILE A 94 6.76 -14.27 16.97
CA ILE A 94 6.39 -15.64 16.59
C ILE A 94 5.81 -16.42 17.77
N LYS A 95 5.13 -17.53 17.50
CA LYS A 95 4.74 -18.49 18.54
C LYS A 95 5.55 -19.76 18.42
N LEU A 96 6.11 -20.21 19.53
CA LEU A 96 6.93 -21.41 19.62
C LEU A 96 6.23 -22.51 20.43
N PRO A 97 6.68 -23.77 20.34
CA PRO A 97 6.15 -24.83 21.18
C PRO A 97 6.51 -24.70 22.66
N PRO A 98 5.71 -25.29 23.58
CA PRO A 98 6.05 -25.38 25.00
C PRO A 98 7.39 -26.05 25.29
N SER A 99 7.82 -27.03 24.48
CA SER A 99 9.15 -27.66 24.61
C SER A 99 10.29 -26.63 24.49
N SER A 100 10.20 -25.72 23.53
CA SER A 100 11.19 -24.65 23.35
C SER A 100 11.32 -23.75 24.57
N PHE A 101 10.21 -23.47 25.28
CA PHE A 101 10.25 -22.69 26.52
C PHE A 101 11.07 -23.39 27.60
N LYS A 102 10.88 -24.70 27.75
CA LYS A 102 11.60 -25.49 28.74
C LYS A 102 13.09 -25.48 28.46
N ASP A 103 13.49 -25.71 27.21
CA ASP A 103 14.90 -25.72 26.80
C ASP A 103 15.57 -24.35 27.01
N LEU A 104 14.87 -23.26 26.70
CA LEU A 104 15.36 -21.90 26.93
C LEU A 104 15.42 -21.54 28.43
N SER A 105 14.44 -21.99 29.21
CA SER A 105 14.39 -21.79 30.66
C SER A 105 15.53 -22.52 31.36
N ASP A 106 15.81 -23.77 30.97
CA ASP A 106 16.89 -24.58 31.54
C ASP A 106 18.28 -23.96 31.27
N GLN A 107 18.40 -23.19 30.18
CA GLN A 107 19.61 -22.45 29.82
C GLN A 107 19.66 -21.00 30.38
N GLY A 108 18.68 -20.59 31.19
CA GLY A 108 18.64 -19.27 31.82
C GLY A 108 18.36 -18.11 30.86
N ALA A 109 17.64 -18.35 29.75
CA ALA A 109 17.29 -17.29 28.80
C ALA A 109 16.40 -16.20 29.41
N LEU A 110 15.53 -16.57 30.35
CA LEU A 110 14.58 -15.66 31.01
C LEU A 110 15.28 -14.55 31.80
N ASP A 111 16.45 -14.83 32.37
CA ASP A 111 17.20 -13.87 33.18
C ASP A 111 17.93 -12.82 32.31
N LYS A 112 18.03 -13.05 30.99
CA LYS A 112 18.73 -12.17 30.04
C LYS A 112 17.82 -11.12 29.38
N GLY A 113 16.54 -11.08 29.75
CA GLY A 113 15.56 -10.11 29.25
C GLY A 113 14.73 -10.65 28.08
N PRO A 114 14.28 -9.78 27.15
CA PRO A 114 13.48 -10.20 26.00
C PRO A 114 14.22 -11.20 25.12
N MET A 115 13.51 -12.23 24.66
CA MET A 115 14.07 -13.28 23.82
C MET A 115 13.88 -12.96 22.34
N TYR A 116 14.98 -13.04 21.57
CA TYR A 116 14.98 -12.84 20.12
C TYR A 116 15.48 -14.10 19.42
N PHE A 117 15.02 -14.29 18.20
CA PHE A 117 15.41 -15.43 17.38
C PHE A 117 15.72 -14.99 15.96
N ARG A 118 16.80 -15.53 15.41
CA ARG A 118 17.14 -15.45 13.99
C ARG A 118 16.49 -16.63 13.28
N LEU A 119 15.69 -16.33 12.26
CA LEU A 119 15.06 -17.33 11.40
C LEU A 119 15.82 -17.42 10.08
N SER A 120 16.08 -18.63 9.61
CA SER A 120 16.60 -18.88 8.27
C SER A 120 15.79 -19.99 7.59
N LYS A 121 15.69 -19.95 6.26
CA LYS A 121 15.05 -21.01 5.48
C LYS A 121 15.96 -22.23 5.41
N VAL A 122 15.41 -23.42 5.62
CA VAL A 122 16.12 -24.66 5.34
C VAL A 122 15.90 -25.01 3.86
N ARG A 123 16.90 -24.77 3.01
CA ARG A 123 16.89 -25.28 1.62
C ARG A 123 17.34 -26.75 1.64
N ASP A 124 16.67 -27.61 0.87
CA ASP A 124 17.18 -28.96 0.57
C ASP A 124 18.53 -28.80 -0.13
N ARG A 125 19.62 -29.03 0.61
CA ARG A 125 20.98 -28.89 0.09
C ARG A 125 21.20 -29.98 -0.97
N VAL A 126 21.10 -29.62 -2.24
CA VAL A 126 21.72 -30.42 -3.31
C VAL A 126 23.25 -30.36 -3.09
N PRO A 127 23.95 -31.48 -2.89
CA PRO A 127 25.39 -31.48 -2.67
C PRO A 127 26.10 -30.97 -3.94
N GLY A 128 26.68 -29.77 -3.89
CA GLY A 128 27.45 -29.20 -5.01
C GLY A 128 27.20 -27.73 -5.36
N ALA A 129 26.29 -27.03 -4.67
CA ALA A 129 26.12 -25.59 -4.83
C ALA A 129 27.26 -24.82 -4.12
N SER A 130 27.88 -23.86 -4.82
CA SER A 130 28.93 -22.99 -4.30
C SER A 130 28.39 -22.08 -3.17
N PRO A 131 29.14 -21.88 -2.07
CA PRO A 131 28.71 -21.09 -0.91
C PRO A 131 28.78 -19.57 -1.10
N ASP A 132 29.18 -19.06 -2.27
CA ASP A 132 29.71 -17.70 -2.39
C ASP A 132 28.72 -16.58 -2.81
N GLN A 133 27.39 -16.79 -2.80
CA GLN A 133 26.44 -15.71 -3.16
C GLN A 133 25.15 -15.58 -2.33
N ASP A 134 24.92 -16.41 -1.31
CA ASP A 134 23.77 -16.27 -0.42
C ASP A 134 24.24 -15.59 0.89
N ALA A 135 24.29 -14.26 0.91
CA ALA A 135 24.19 -13.57 2.20
C ALA A 135 22.84 -13.99 2.79
N GLU A 136 22.90 -14.88 3.77
CA GLU A 136 21.79 -15.62 4.37
C GLU A 136 20.57 -14.72 4.58
N GLU A 137 19.53 -14.90 3.76
CA GLU A 137 18.20 -14.28 3.95
C GLU A 137 17.65 -14.75 5.31
N ALA A 138 18.04 -14.04 6.36
CA ALA A 138 17.69 -14.33 7.72
C ALA A 138 17.02 -13.11 8.34
N THR A 139 15.83 -13.34 8.90
CA THR A 139 15.03 -12.30 9.54
C THR A 139 15.04 -12.55 11.04
N CYS A 140 15.24 -11.50 11.84
CA CYS A 140 15.09 -11.60 13.28
C CYS A 140 13.64 -11.41 13.70
N CYS A 141 13.29 -11.97 14.85
CA CYS A 141 11.95 -11.91 15.40
C CYS A 141 11.98 -11.95 16.93
N GLY A 142 10.89 -11.52 17.56
CA GLY A 142 10.62 -11.77 18.98
C GLY A 142 9.73 -13.01 19.18
N VAL A 143 9.55 -13.44 20.43
CA VAL A 143 8.52 -14.43 20.79
C VAL A 143 7.31 -13.76 21.43
N LEU A 144 6.11 -14.14 20.99
CA LEU A 144 4.85 -13.71 21.59
C LEU A 144 4.46 -14.63 22.76
N GLU A 145 4.40 -15.93 22.51
CA GLU A 145 3.98 -16.95 23.46
C GLU A 145 4.45 -18.35 23.04
N PHE A 146 4.43 -19.29 23.99
CA PHE A 146 4.86 -20.67 23.79
C PHE A 146 3.65 -21.62 23.72
N THR A 147 2.78 -21.42 22.74
CA THR A 147 1.50 -22.15 22.59
C THR A 147 1.40 -22.94 21.27
N ALA A 148 2.44 -22.90 20.43
CA ALA A 148 2.41 -23.58 19.14
C ALA A 148 2.44 -25.11 19.31
N ARG A 149 2.00 -25.83 18.26
CA ARG A 149 2.06 -27.29 18.24
C ARG A 149 3.52 -27.74 18.19
N GLU A 150 3.84 -28.77 18.96
CA GLU A 150 5.17 -29.41 18.94
C GLU A 150 5.65 -29.73 17.51
N GLY A 151 6.89 -29.33 17.21
CA GLY A 151 7.49 -29.45 15.87
C GLY A 151 7.11 -28.34 14.87
N SER A 152 6.29 -27.36 15.27
CA SER A 152 5.89 -26.24 14.41
C SER A 152 6.09 -24.87 15.07
N ALA A 153 6.34 -23.84 14.26
CA ALA A 153 6.44 -22.46 14.69
C ALA A 153 5.42 -21.61 13.91
N GLN A 154 4.64 -20.79 14.61
CA GLN A 154 3.66 -19.92 13.96
C GLN A 154 4.27 -18.55 13.68
N LEU A 155 4.27 -18.12 12.42
CA LEU A 155 4.86 -16.88 11.96
C LEU A 155 3.77 -15.86 11.56
N PRO A 156 3.90 -14.58 11.98
CA PRO A 156 3.02 -13.51 11.53
C PRO A 156 3.30 -13.15 10.06
N PRO A 157 2.40 -12.42 9.39
CA PRO A 157 2.55 -12.09 7.96
C PRO A 157 3.84 -11.34 7.62
N HIS A 158 4.31 -10.44 8.51
CA HIS A 158 5.55 -9.70 8.31
C HIS A 158 6.77 -10.63 8.20
N VAL A 159 6.96 -11.50 9.21
CA VAL A 159 8.06 -12.47 9.23
C VAL A 159 7.93 -13.48 8.09
N TRP A 160 6.71 -13.92 7.80
CA TRP A 160 6.48 -14.84 6.68
C TRP A 160 6.89 -14.22 5.34
N ASN A 161 6.50 -12.97 5.07
CA ASN A 161 6.77 -12.32 3.80
C ASN A 161 8.26 -11.99 3.63
N ASN A 162 8.94 -11.59 4.71
CA ASN A 162 10.38 -11.31 4.68
C ASN A 162 11.21 -12.58 4.47
N LEU A 163 10.80 -13.69 5.09
CA LEU A 163 11.35 -15.00 4.78
C LEU A 163 10.95 -15.38 3.35
N PHE A 164 9.72 -15.77 3.07
CA PHE A 164 9.31 -16.39 1.80
C PHE A 164 8.93 -15.39 0.70
N GLN A 165 9.86 -14.53 0.27
CA GLN A 165 9.62 -13.48 -0.74
C GLN A 165 9.20 -14.02 -2.12
N SER A 166 9.83 -15.08 -2.63
CA SER A 166 9.61 -15.58 -4.00
C SER A 166 9.21 -17.06 -4.08
N ASP A 167 9.67 -17.89 -3.13
CA ASP A 167 9.48 -19.33 -3.14
C ASP A 167 8.85 -19.81 -1.83
N ILE A 168 7.66 -20.41 -1.91
CA ILE A 168 7.03 -21.11 -0.79
C ILE A 168 7.15 -22.61 -1.09
N PRO A 169 7.99 -23.37 -0.37
CA PRO A 169 8.07 -24.82 -0.54
C PRO A 169 6.79 -25.49 -0.03
N ASP A 170 6.50 -26.70 -0.53
CA ASP A 170 5.35 -27.51 -0.11
C ASP A 170 5.32 -27.76 1.41
N VAL A 171 6.51 -27.90 2.01
CA VAL A 171 6.71 -27.96 3.46
C VAL A 171 7.73 -26.88 3.86
N PRO A 172 7.28 -25.75 4.44
CA PRO A 172 8.17 -24.67 4.83
C PRO A 172 8.90 -25.01 6.13
N LEU A 173 10.12 -25.52 6.00
CA LEU A 173 11.01 -25.76 7.13
C LEU A 173 11.89 -24.53 7.39
N ILE A 174 11.93 -24.11 8.65
CA ILE A 174 12.73 -22.99 9.13
C ILE A 174 13.63 -23.44 10.27
N GLU A 175 14.84 -22.89 10.31
CA GLU A 175 15.73 -22.99 11.46
C GLU A 175 15.51 -21.76 12.35
N VAL A 176 15.26 -21.98 13.63
CA VAL A 176 15.05 -20.95 14.65
C VAL A 176 16.22 -20.99 15.62
N LEU A 177 17.04 -19.94 15.59
CA LEU A 177 18.24 -19.82 16.40
C LEU A 177 18.08 -18.69 17.42
N TYR A 178 18.39 -18.94 18.69
CA TYR A 178 18.36 -17.90 19.72
C TYR A 178 19.46 -16.87 19.51
N ALA A 179 19.08 -15.60 19.54
CA ALA A 179 19.96 -14.47 19.25
C ALA A 179 19.88 -13.42 20.35
N SER A 180 21.04 -12.95 20.83
CA SER A 180 21.12 -11.76 21.69
C SER A 180 21.37 -10.52 20.83
N LEU A 181 20.33 -9.74 20.56
CA LEU A 181 20.45 -8.51 19.76
C LEU A 181 20.82 -7.29 20.62
N PRO A 182 21.71 -6.40 20.14
CA PRO A 182 21.93 -5.10 20.76
C PRO A 182 20.72 -4.17 20.53
N LYS A 183 20.57 -3.15 21.38
CA LYS A 183 19.57 -2.10 21.19
C LYS A 183 19.95 -1.25 19.97
N GLY A 184 18.98 -1.01 19.09
CA GLY A 184 19.17 -0.16 17.91
C GLY A 184 19.34 1.30 18.30
N THR A 185 20.20 2.01 17.59
CA THR A 185 20.39 3.47 17.76
C THR A 185 20.02 4.24 16.52
N TYR A 186 20.17 3.63 15.35
CA TYR A 186 19.88 4.24 14.06
C TYR A 186 19.33 3.20 13.09
N ALA A 187 18.33 3.60 12.29
CA ALA A 187 17.78 2.81 11.20
C ALA A 187 17.56 3.69 9.97
N LYS A 188 18.15 3.29 8.84
CA LYS A 188 17.89 3.90 7.54
C LYS A 188 16.84 3.07 6.80
N LEU A 189 15.69 3.66 6.54
CA LEU A 189 14.57 3.00 5.86
C LEU A 189 14.30 3.67 4.51
N LYS A 190 13.89 2.87 3.53
CA LYS A 190 13.52 3.34 2.21
C LYS A 190 12.13 2.85 1.83
N PRO A 191 11.18 3.76 1.55
CA PRO A 191 9.90 3.38 0.96
C PRO A 191 10.11 2.73 -0.40
N GLU A 192 9.52 1.55 -0.61
CA GLU A 192 9.56 0.87 -1.93
C GLU A 192 8.73 1.61 -2.97
N GLY A 193 7.77 2.41 -2.53
CA GLY A 193 6.93 3.18 -3.43
C GLY A 193 6.68 4.60 -2.96
N VAL A 194 6.02 5.36 -3.82
CA VAL A 194 5.87 6.81 -3.69
C VAL A 194 4.76 7.18 -2.69
N GLY A 195 4.90 8.34 -2.06
CA GLY A 195 3.85 8.96 -1.25
C GLY A 195 3.90 8.69 0.27
N PHE A 196 4.77 7.81 0.77
CA PHE A 196 4.91 7.65 2.23
C PHE A 196 5.41 8.93 2.91
N SER A 197 6.47 9.54 2.36
CA SER A 197 7.04 10.81 2.87
C SER A 197 6.07 11.99 2.74
N ASP A 198 5.06 11.87 1.88
CA ASP A 198 4.03 12.89 1.67
C ASP A 198 2.91 12.86 2.71
N LEU A 199 2.82 11.79 3.51
CA LEU A 199 1.80 11.66 4.54
C LEU A 199 2.03 12.66 5.68
N PRO A 200 0.97 13.30 6.20
CA PRO A 200 1.08 14.10 7.41
C PRO A 200 1.48 13.20 8.58
N ASN A 201 2.45 13.64 9.37
CA ASN A 201 2.98 12.90 10.52
C ASN A 201 3.53 11.50 10.17
N HIS A 202 4.07 11.28 8.96
CA HIS A 202 4.63 9.99 8.53
C HIS A 202 5.60 9.36 9.55
N ARG A 203 6.37 10.17 10.29
CA ARG A 203 7.24 9.71 11.38
C ARG A 203 6.47 9.04 12.53
N ALA A 204 5.36 9.63 12.97
CA ALA A 204 4.55 9.06 14.06
C ALA A 204 3.82 7.78 13.63
N VAL A 205 3.41 7.71 12.36
CA VAL A 205 2.80 6.51 11.77
C VAL A 205 3.82 5.37 11.74
N LEU A 206 5.03 5.66 11.28
CA LEU A 206 6.15 4.72 11.30
C LEU A 206 6.48 4.26 12.71
N GLU A 207 6.60 5.18 13.66
CA GLU A 207 6.88 4.86 15.06
C GLU A 207 5.80 3.91 15.63
N THR A 208 4.52 4.18 15.33
CA THR A 208 3.41 3.32 15.75
C THR A 208 3.51 1.92 15.13
N ALA A 209 3.94 1.82 13.87
CA ALA A 209 4.15 0.53 13.22
C ALA A 209 5.34 -0.23 13.85
N LEU A 210 6.46 0.44 14.07
CA LEU A 210 7.67 -0.11 14.69
C LEU A 210 7.44 -0.58 16.13
N ARG A 211 6.53 0.06 16.89
CA ARG A 211 6.13 -0.42 18.24
C ARG A 211 5.56 -1.84 18.26
N ASN A 212 5.01 -2.31 17.13
CA ASN A 212 4.54 -3.68 17.03
C ASN A 212 5.67 -4.68 16.80
N HIS A 213 6.86 -4.20 16.43
CA HIS A 213 8.02 -5.02 16.11
C HIS A 213 8.97 -5.03 17.31
N ALA A 214 9.58 -6.17 17.60
CA ALA A 214 10.59 -6.38 18.61
C ALA A 214 11.98 -6.11 18.04
N THR A 215 12.17 -6.40 16.75
CA THR A 215 13.45 -6.42 16.05
C THR A 215 13.33 -5.80 14.66
N LEU A 216 14.48 -5.38 14.12
CA LEU A 216 14.66 -5.04 12.72
C LEU A 216 15.93 -5.72 12.21
N SER A 217 15.88 -6.33 11.04
CA SER A 217 17.06 -6.82 10.31
C SER A 217 17.27 -6.03 9.01
N GLU A 218 18.53 -5.89 8.60
CA GLU A 218 18.87 -5.30 7.31
C GLU A 218 18.24 -6.09 6.17
N ASN A 219 17.73 -5.38 5.16
CA ASN A 219 16.95 -5.89 4.03
C ASN A 219 15.52 -6.38 4.33
N ASP A 220 15.06 -6.39 5.59
CA ASP A 220 13.65 -6.66 5.89
C ASP A 220 12.73 -5.58 5.33
N VAL A 221 11.50 -5.95 4.99
CA VAL A 221 10.45 -5.01 4.57
C VAL A 221 9.43 -4.85 5.70
N VAL A 222 9.33 -3.63 6.22
CA VAL A 222 8.38 -3.22 7.26
C VAL A 222 7.10 -2.70 6.59
N MET A 223 5.96 -3.25 7.01
CA MET A 223 4.64 -2.82 6.55
C MET A 223 4.09 -1.74 7.46
N VAL A 224 3.81 -0.56 6.90
CA VAL A 224 3.26 0.59 7.63
C VAL A 224 1.86 0.89 7.11
N ASN A 225 0.88 0.81 8.00
CA ASN A 225 -0.52 1.04 7.68
C ASN A 225 -0.95 2.46 8.03
N TYR A 226 -1.61 3.15 7.10
CA TYR A 226 -2.24 4.44 7.33
C TYR A 226 -3.68 4.44 6.83
N GLY A 227 -4.63 4.30 7.76
CA GLY A 227 -6.05 4.13 7.40
C GLY A 227 -6.28 2.83 6.64
N GLN A 228 -6.63 2.93 5.36
CA GLN A 228 -6.80 1.77 4.46
C GLN A 228 -5.57 1.49 3.60
N LEU A 229 -4.55 2.34 3.68
CA LEU A 229 -3.35 2.24 2.84
C LEU A 229 -2.26 1.44 3.54
N GLN A 230 -1.48 0.73 2.75
CA GLN A 230 -0.32 -0.03 3.20
C GLN A 230 0.92 0.44 2.42
N TYR A 231 1.97 0.79 3.16
CA TYR A 231 3.26 1.23 2.61
C TYR A 231 4.33 0.23 3.01
N LYS A 232 5.16 -0.18 2.05
CA LYS A 232 6.32 -1.05 2.25
C LYS A 232 7.56 -0.19 2.42
N LEU A 233 8.29 -0.38 3.52
CA LEU A 233 9.56 0.29 3.78
C LEU A 233 10.65 -0.76 3.97
N LYS A 234 11.64 -0.77 3.09
CA LYS A 234 12.80 -1.65 3.19
C LYS A 234 13.83 -1.06 4.14
N VAL A 235 14.38 -1.89 5.02
CA VAL A 235 15.49 -1.54 5.90
C VAL A 235 16.79 -1.60 5.11
N LEU A 236 17.52 -0.49 5.04
CA LEU A 236 18.79 -0.42 4.29
C LEU A 236 20.02 -0.57 5.19
N GLU A 237 20.03 0.11 6.33
CA GLU A 237 21.19 0.14 7.25
C GLU A 237 20.70 0.20 8.69
N LEU A 238 21.35 -0.55 9.57
CA LEU A 238 21.09 -0.55 11.01
C LEU A 238 22.37 -0.31 11.81
N LYS A 239 22.25 0.33 12.98
CA LYS A 239 23.36 0.47 13.94
C LYS A 239 22.93 0.04 15.34
N PRO A 240 23.80 -0.67 16.09
CA PRO A 240 25.22 -0.95 15.81
C PRO A 240 25.51 -2.23 15.02
N ALA A 241 24.51 -3.05 14.70
CA ALA A 241 24.66 -4.33 14.01
C ALA A 241 23.60 -4.46 12.90
N SER A 242 23.77 -5.45 12.02
CA SER A 242 22.83 -5.75 10.91
C SER A 242 21.46 -6.27 11.37
N SER A 243 21.30 -6.56 12.66
CA SER A 243 20.02 -6.86 13.29
C SER A 243 20.02 -6.26 14.70
N VAL A 244 18.96 -5.53 15.03
CA VAL A 244 18.86 -4.78 16.28
C VAL A 244 17.50 -4.98 16.94
N SER A 245 17.47 -4.82 18.26
CA SER A 245 16.23 -4.72 19.02
C SER A 245 15.71 -3.28 18.98
N VAL A 246 14.43 -3.13 18.66
CA VAL A 246 13.69 -1.85 18.69
C VAL A 246 12.68 -1.79 19.83
N LEU A 247 12.65 -2.82 20.68
CA LEU A 247 11.80 -2.89 21.86
C LEU A 247 12.25 -1.84 22.89
N GLU A 248 11.31 -0.97 23.28
CA GLU A 248 11.48 0.05 24.33
C GLU A 248 12.80 0.84 24.18
N THR A 249 13.10 1.24 22.94
CA THR A 249 14.34 1.92 22.60
C THR A 249 14.05 3.07 21.64
N ASP A 250 14.69 4.21 21.89
CA ASP A 250 14.64 5.36 21.00
C ASP A 250 15.64 5.14 19.86
N VAL A 251 15.13 4.83 18.68
CA VAL A 251 15.92 4.63 17.46
C VAL A 251 15.78 5.85 16.57
N GLU A 252 16.89 6.46 16.16
CA GLU A 252 16.85 7.53 15.16
C GLU A 252 16.54 6.92 13.78
N VAL A 253 15.42 7.35 13.18
CA VAL A 253 15.00 6.84 11.88
C VAL A 253 15.22 7.88 10.79
N ASP A 254 16.01 7.51 9.79
CA ASP A 254 16.24 8.27 8.58
C ASP A 254 15.47 7.63 7.41
N ILE A 255 14.68 8.43 6.71
CA ILE A 255 13.85 7.97 5.59
C ILE A 255 14.48 8.51 4.32
N GLU A 256 15.05 7.61 3.51
CA GLU A 256 15.60 7.99 2.22
C GLU A 256 14.48 8.36 1.24
N GLY A 257 14.74 9.34 0.39
CA GLY A 257 13.81 9.74 -0.67
C GLY A 257 13.54 8.57 -1.62
N PRO A 258 12.35 8.50 -2.25
CA PRO A 258 12.06 7.45 -3.22
C PRO A 258 13.06 7.55 -4.38
N ASP A 259 13.55 6.39 -4.84
CA ASP A 259 14.18 6.36 -6.15
C ASP A 259 13.08 6.71 -7.16
N SER A 260 13.42 7.54 -8.14
CA SER A 260 12.52 8.06 -9.18
C SER A 260 11.98 7.00 -10.14
N VAL A 261 11.94 5.73 -9.74
CA VAL A 261 11.42 4.62 -10.55
C VAL A 261 9.94 4.50 -10.23
N PHE A 262 9.13 4.99 -11.17
CA PHE A 262 7.70 4.76 -11.24
C PHE A 262 7.42 3.27 -11.47
N ASP A 263 7.59 2.45 -10.44
CA ASP A 263 6.99 1.12 -10.45
C ASP A 263 5.49 1.31 -10.23
N ASN A 264 4.78 1.13 -11.33
CA ASN A 264 3.34 1.27 -11.48
C ASN A 264 2.60 0.17 -10.70
N GLU A 265 2.78 0.07 -9.39
CA GLU A 265 1.78 -0.60 -8.56
C GLU A 265 0.58 0.34 -8.45
N GLU A 266 -0.44 0.09 -9.29
CA GLU A 266 -1.66 0.89 -9.50
C GLU A 266 -2.51 1.18 -8.24
N ASN A 267 -2.06 0.75 -7.06
CA ASN A 267 -2.76 0.85 -5.78
C ASN A 267 -2.09 1.79 -4.76
N GLN A 268 -0.98 2.45 -5.09
CA GLN A 268 -0.39 3.42 -4.18
C GLN A 268 -1.02 4.81 -4.33
N HIS A 269 -1.80 5.18 -3.32
CA HIS A 269 -2.44 6.48 -3.22
C HIS A 269 -1.40 7.54 -2.79
N VAL A 270 -0.85 8.23 -3.78
CA VAL A 270 0.06 9.37 -3.59
C VAL A 270 -0.73 10.66 -3.43
N LEU A 271 -0.35 11.49 -2.46
CA LEU A 271 -0.89 12.85 -2.30
C LEU A 271 -0.08 13.83 -3.13
N VAL A 272 -0.56 14.15 -4.32
CA VAL A 272 0.11 15.12 -5.18
C VAL A 272 -0.06 16.54 -4.59
N PRO A 273 1.03 17.27 -4.30
CA PRO A 273 0.93 18.65 -3.83
C PRO A 273 0.27 19.55 -4.86
N LEU A 274 -0.68 20.38 -4.43
CA LEU A 274 -1.31 21.44 -5.22
C LEU A 274 -0.89 22.79 -4.65
N GLU A 275 -0.29 23.61 -5.50
CA GLU A 275 -0.06 25.02 -5.18
C GLU A 275 -1.30 25.84 -5.51
N THR A 276 -1.66 26.76 -4.61
CA THR A 276 -2.78 27.68 -4.82
C THR A 276 -2.55 28.53 -6.07
N GLY A 277 -3.51 28.51 -6.99
CA GLY A 277 -3.48 29.25 -8.26
C GLY A 277 -2.86 28.50 -9.42
N LYS A 278 -2.19 27.36 -9.19
CA LYS A 278 -1.68 26.50 -10.27
C LYS A 278 -2.72 25.46 -10.69
N VAL A 279 -2.67 25.09 -11.96
CA VAL A 279 -3.53 24.07 -12.56
C VAL A 279 -2.71 22.80 -12.75
N GLU A 280 -3.16 21.71 -12.14
CA GLU A 280 -2.58 20.38 -12.28
C GLU A 280 -3.42 19.51 -13.22
N SER A 281 -2.75 18.83 -14.14
CA SER A 281 -3.43 17.89 -15.06
C SER A 281 -3.36 16.46 -14.53
N GLY A 282 -4.45 15.73 -14.66
CA GLY A 282 -4.55 14.36 -14.18
C GLY A 282 -5.42 13.50 -15.09
N ALA A 283 -5.30 12.19 -14.87
CA ALA A 283 -6.21 11.19 -15.39
C ALA A 283 -6.54 10.20 -14.28
N VAL A 284 -7.78 9.69 -14.28
CA VAL A 284 -8.27 8.68 -13.33
C VAL A 284 -9.18 7.69 -14.08
N GLU A 285 -9.01 6.41 -13.78
CA GLU A 285 -9.85 5.34 -14.34
C GLU A 285 -11.11 5.14 -13.51
N GLU A 286 -12.12 4.49 -14.11
CA GLU A 286 -13.36 4.16 -13.43
C GLU A 286 -13.11 3.38 -12.14
N GLY A 287 -13.73 3.83 -11.04
CA GLY A 287 -13.62 3.15 -9.75
C GLY A 287 -12.35 3.47 -8.97
N LYS A 288 -11.37 4.16 -9.57
CA LYS A 288 -10.11 4.51 -8.90
C LYS A 288 -10.14 5.95 -8.37
N PHE A 289 -9.26 6.21 -7.39
CA PHE A 289 -9.05 7.54 -6.81
C PHE A 289 -7.65 8.07 -7.15
N ARG A 290 -7.59 9.37 -7.43
CA ARG A 290 -6.34 10.14 -7.45
C ARG A 290 -6.40 11.23 -6.41
N TYR A 291 -5.36 11.33 -5.58
CA TYR A 291 -5.35 12.19 -4.41
C TYR A 291 -4.40 13.36 -4.57
N TYR A 292 -4.82 14.50 -4.02
CA TYR A 292 -4.08 15.75 -4.02
C TYR A 292 -4.15 16.40 -2.65
N LYS A 293 -3.19 17.25 -2.32
CA LYS A 293 -3.16 17.99 -1.05
C LYS A 293 -2.80 19.46 -1.25
N PHE A 294 -3.39 20.35 -0.46
CA PHE A 294 -3.00 21.76 -0.41
C PHE A 294 -3.11 22.29 1.02
N SER A 295 -2.33 23.31 1.34
CA SER A 295 -2.33 23.94 2.66
C SER A 295 -2.97 25.32 2.59
N VAL A 296 -3.75 25.66 3.62
CA VAL A 296 -4.30 27.00 3.82
C VAL A 296 -3.59 27.65 5.01
N GLU A 297 -2.93 28.77 4.77
CA GLU A 297 -2.22 29.53 5.81
C GLU A 297 -3.18 30.30 6.73
N GLU A 298 -2.72 30.61 7.94
CA GLU A 298 -3.53 31.28 8.97
C GLU A 298 -4.06 32.65 8.50
N GLY A 299 -3.23 33.45 7.82
CA GLY A 299 -3.64 34.78 7.32
C GLY A 299 -4.72 34.71 6.23
N VAL A 300 -4.80 33.62 5.47
CA VAL A 300 -5.90 33.36 4.52
C VAL A 300 -7.14 32.88 5.26
N ALA A 301 -6.96 32.01 6.25
CA ALA A 301 -8.04 31.51 7.09
C ALA A 301 -8.83 32.65 7.74
N GLU A 302 -8.17 33.68 8.28
CA GLU A 302 -8.85 34.87 8.84
C GLU A 302 -9.76 35.57 7.81
N LYS A 303 -9.31 35.71 6.55
CA LYS A 303 -10.11 36.32 5.48
C LYS A 303 -11.33 35.46 5.11
N VAL A 304 -11.17 34.15 5.13
CA VAL A 304 -12.27 33.22 4.86
C VAL A 304 -13.29 33.22 6.00
N VAL A 305 -12.82 33.26 7.26
CA VAL A 305 -13.68 33.36 8.46
C VAL A 305 -14.48 34.65 8.49
N SER A 306 -13.84 35.77 8.14
CA SER A 306 -14.49 37.08 8.03
C SER A 306 -15.41 37.23 6.81
N GLY A 307 -15.50 36.20 5.97
CA GLY A 307 -16.34 36.19 4.76
C GLY A 307 -15.77 37.00 3.59
N CYS A 308 -14.56 37.53 3.73
CA CYS A 308 -13.87 38.33 2.73
C CYS A 308 -13.23 37.48 1.61
N ALA A 309 -13.10 36.17 1.77
CA ALA A 309 -12.56 35.26 0.76
C ALA A 309 -13.22 33.88 0.79
N ASN A 310 -13.21 33.18 -0.33
CA ASN A 310 -13.66 31.80 -0.47
C ASN A 310 -12.52 30.92 -1.00
N ILE A 311 -12.42 29.71 -0.46
CA ILE A 311 -11.55 28.66 -1.02
C ILE A 311 -12.36 27.91 -2.08
N GLU A 312 -11.90 27.96 -3.33
CA GLU A 312 -12.51 27.30 -4.46
C GLU A 312 -11.62 26.17 -4.97
N VAL A 313 -12.16 24.95 -5.01
CA VAL A 313 -11.54 23.81 -5.68
C VAL A 313 -12.26 23.60 -7.01
N LYS A 314 -11.55 23.80 -8.12
CA LYS A 314 -12.09 23.71 -9.47
C LYS A 314 -11.52 22.50 -10.20
N ILE A 315 -12.39 21.68 -10.77
CA ILE A 315 -12.01 20.59 -11.66
C ILE A 315 -12.69 20.77 -13.01
N GLU A 316 -11.93 20.71 -14.09
CA GLU A 316 -12.43 20.70 -15.46
C GLU A 316 -12.16 19.31 -16.03
N SER A 317 -13.19 18.59 -16.47
CA SER A 317 -13.03 17.23 -17.00
C SER A 317 -13.46 17.16 -18.46
N ASP A 318 -12.70 16.38 -19.23
CA ASP A 318 -13.06 16.06 -20.61
C ASP A 318 -14.09 14.92 -20.59
N THR A 319 -15.33 15.26 -20.94
CA THR A 319 -16.49 14.35 -20.89
C THR A 319 -16.55 13.34 -22.04
N SER A 320 -15.53 13.31 -22.91
CA SER A 320 -15.49 12.40 -24.08
C SER A 320 -15.25 10.93 -23.73
N GLY A 321 -14.57 10.63 -22.61
CA GLY A 321 -14.21 9.26 -22.21
C GLY A 321 -14.75 8.79 -20.86
N GLY A 322 -15.04 9.72 -19.94
CA GLY A 322 -15.60 9.46 -18.62
C GLY A 322 -15.75 10.77 -17.84
N ASP A 323 -16.32 10.71 -16.64
CA ASP A 323 -16.50 11.88 -15.77
C ASP A 323 -15.80 11.66 -14.43
N THR A 324 -15.72 12.71 -13.63
CA THR A 324 -15.07 12.68 -12.31
C THR A 324 -16.05 13.04 -11.21
N ASP A 325 -15.84 12.51 -10.00
CA ASP A 325 -16.38 13.10 -8.78
C ASP A 325 -15.26 13.70 -7.97
N ILE A 326 -15.55 14.76 -7.23
CA ILE A 326 -14.57 15.39 -6.35
C ILE A 326 -15.05 15.28 -4.90
N TYR A 327 -14.13 14.87 -4.03
CA TYR A 327 -14.33 14.74 -2.60
C TYR A 327 -13.21 15.48 -1.88
N VAL A 328 -13.54 16.32 -0.91
CA VAL A 328 -12.57 17.14 -0.17
C VAL A 328 -12.75 16.92 1.31
N SER A 329 -11.65 16.81 2.03
CA SER A 329 -11.62 16.73 3.49
C SER A 329 -10.45 17.51 4.05
N ARG A 330 -10.56 17.90 5.33
CA ARG A 330 -9.44 18.46 6.08
C ARG A 330 -8.80 17.37 6.93
N HIS A 331 -7.52 17.57 7.26
CA HIS A 331 -6.83 16.74 8.24
C HIS A 331 -7.64 16.71 9.56
N PRO A 332 -7.89 15.52 10.16
CA PRO A 332 -7.12 14.28 10.04
C PRO A 332 -7.49 13.35 8.88
N LEU A 333 -8.55 13.62 8.11
CA LEU A 333 -8.92 12.75 6.99
C LEU A 333 -8.11 13.09 5.74
N VAL A 334 -7.10 12.27 5.45
CA VAL A 334 -6.15 12.48 4.34
C VAL A 334 -6.63 11.89 3.01
N PHE A 335 -7.39 10.79 3.07
CA PHE A 335 -7.88 10.11 1.88
C PHE A 335 -9.40 10.16 1.87
N PRO A 336 -10.01 11.24 1.36
CA PRO A 336 -11.45 11.30 1.24
C PRO A 336 -11.96 10.20 0.31
N THR A 337 -13.09 9.61 0.64
CA THR A 337 -13.75 8.55 -0.12
C THR A 337 -15.18 8.95 -0.41
N GLN A 338 -15.88 8.16 -1.22
CA GLN A 338 -17.30 8.35 -1.51
C GLN A 338 -18.17 8.42 -0.23
N HIS A 339 -17.74 7.73 0.84
CA HIS A 339 -18.49 7.63 2.10
C HIS A 339 -17.90 8.49 3.23
N ARG A 340 -16.65 8.94 3.11
CA ARG A 340 -15.96 9.74 4.13
C ARG A 340 -15.31 10.95 3.48
N HIS A 341 -15.94 12.11 3.57
CA HIS A 341 -15.45 13.39 3.04
C HIS A 341 -16.24 14.54 3.67
N GLU A 342 -15.70 15.76 3.72
CA GLU A 342 -16.43 16.92 4.25
C GLU A 342 -17.24 17.65 3.18
N TRP A 343 -16.70 17.73 1.97
CA TRP A 343 -17.35 18.36 0.81
C TRP A 343 -17.24 17.46 -0.42
N SER A 344 -18.22 17.54 -1.31
CA SER A 344 -18.21 16.80 -2.57
C SER A 344 -18.97 17.51 -3.68
N SER A 345 -18.65 17.18 -4.93
CA SER A 345 -19.47 17.52 -6.10
C SER A 345 -19.52 16.35 -7.08
N HIS A 346 -20.72 16.10 -7.58
CA HIS A 346 -21.06 15.00 -8.49
C HIS A 346 -21.60 15.50 -9.84
N GLU A 347 -21.51 16.80 -10.13
CA GLU A 347 -21.96 17.39 -11.40
C GLU A 347 -21.25 16.71 -12.59
N MET A 348 -21.76 16.81 -13.82
CA MET A 348 -21.02 16.32 -14.98
C MET A 348 -20.11 17.41 -15.54
N GLY A 349 -18.88 17.06 -15.91
CA GLY A 349 -17.95 18.00 -16.55
C GLY A 349 -17.24 18.91 -15.54
N SER A 350 -17.26 20.22 -15.79
CA SER A 350 -16.55 21.21 -14.98
C SER A 350 -17.29 21.54 -13.69
N LYS A 351 -16.59 21.46 -12.55
CA LYS A 351 -17.13 21.61 -11.21
C LYS A 351 -16.35 22.67 -10.44
N VAL A 352 -17.06 23.46 -9.63
CA VAL A 352 -16.45 24.42 -8.70
C VAL A 352 -17.02 24.18 -7.31
N LEU A 353 -16.18 23.70 -6.40
CA LEU A 353 -16.52 23.43 -5.02
C LEU A 353 -16.01 24.57 -4.14
N ILE A 354 -16.94 25.28 -3.49
CA ILE A 354 -16.59 26.33 -2.52
C ILE A 354 -16.55 25.70 -1.14
N LEU A 355 -15.36 25.64 -0.52
CA LEU A 355 -15.19 25.08 0.81
C LEU A 355 -15.63 26.13 1.83
N LYS A 356 -16.74 25.87 2.51
CA LYS A 356 -17.21 26.67 3.63
C LYS A 356 -16.97 25.89 4.93
N PRO A 357 -15.98 26.29 5.75
CA PRO A 357 -15.72 25.68 7.04
C PRO A 357 -16.92 25.85 7.98
N LYS A 358 -17.21 24.84 8.79
CA LYS A 358 -18.30 24.87 9.77
C LYS A 358 -17.91 25.61 11.03
N ASP A 359 -16.66 25.42 11.43
CA ASP A 359 -16.06 26.05 12.58
C ASP A 359 -15.06 27.09 12.09
N ALA A 360 -15.30 28.34 12.47
CA ALA A 360 -14.46 29.48 12.13
C ALA A 360 -13.01 29.33 12.67
N THR A 361 -12.79 28.50 13.67
CA THR A 361 -11.46 28.25 14.27
C THR A 361 -10.63 27.20 13.53
N LEU A 362 -11.19 26.61 12.47
CA LEU A 362 -10.68 25.38 11.84
C LEU A 362 -10.52 25.55 10.32
N VAL A 363 -10.08 26.73 9.87
CA VAL A 363 -9.93 27.02 8.44
C VAL A 363 -8.51 26.80 7.93
N SER A 364 -7.49 27.04 8.75
CA SER A 364 -6.08 26.83 8.36
C SER A 364 -5.69 25.36 8.38
N GLY A 365 -4.59 24.99 7.72
CA GLY A 365 -4.04 23.63 7.74
C GLY A 365 -4.21 22.85 6.43
N LEU A 366 -4.00 21.54 6.50
CA LEU A 366 -3.89 20.66 5.33
C LEU A 366 -5.26 20.14 4.88
N TYR A 367 -5.56 20.36 3.61
CA TYR A 367 -6.72 19.83 2.91
C TYR A 367 -6.29 18.76 1.92
N SER A 368 -7.16 17.78 1.71
CA SER A 368 -6.96 16.70 0.76
C SER A 368 -8.14 16.62 -0.20
N VAL A 369 -7.85 16.41 -1.48
CA VAL A 369 -8.81 16.31 -2.58
C VAL A 369 -8.69 14.93 -3.20
N GLY A 370 -9.76 14.14 -3.19
CA GLY A 370 -9.88 12.89 -3.91
C GLY A 370 -10.68 13.11 -5.18
N VAL A 371 -10.06 12.86 -6.33
CA VAL A 371 -10.72 12.82 -7.63
C VAL A 371 -11.02 11.36 -7.96
N TYR A 372 -12.29 11.04 -8.12
CA TYR A 372 -12.77 9.69 -8.38
C TYR A 372 -13.22 9.56 -9.84
N GLY A 373 -12.81 8.49 -10.53
CA GLY A 373 -13.24 8.23 -11.90
C GLY A 373 -14.62 7.59 -11.95
N PHE A 374 -15.53 8.19 -12.72
CA PHE A 374 -16.88 7.69 -12.96
C PHE A 374 -17.05 7.34 -14.45
N LYS A 375 -17.32 6.07 -14.73
CA LYS A 375 -17.68 5.53 -16.05
C LYS A 375 -16.65 5.83 -17.15
N GLY A 376 -15.61 5.00 -17.22
CA GLY A 376 -14.46 5.16 -18.12
C GLY A 376 -13.29 5.97 -17.55
N THR A 377 -12.29 6.24 -18.39
CA THR A 377 -11.08 6.99 -18.02
C THR A 377 -11.29 8.48 -18.27
N ALA A 378 -11.29 9.27 -17.21
CA ALA A 378 -11.50 10.71 -17.26
C ALA A 378 -10.18 11.47 -17.15
N LYS A 379 -9.92 12.36 -18.11
CA LYS A 379 -8.84 13.36 -18.03
C LYS A 379 -9.39 14.64 -17.45
N PHE A 380 -8.61 15.28 -16.58
CA PHE A 380 -9.05 16.47 -15.88
C PHE A 380 -7.92 17.46 -15.61
N GLN A 381 -8.32 18.70 -15.33
CA GLN A 381 -7.48 19.77 -14.80
C GLN A 381 -8.04 20.21 -13.45
N LEU A 382 -7.22 20.15 -12.41
CA LEU A 382 -7.58 20.49 -11.03
C LEU A 382 -6.81 21.74 -10.59
N SER A 383 -7.50 22.67 -9.94
CA SER A 383 -6.87 23.85 -9.35
C SER A 383 -7.56 24.25 -8.06
N VAL A 384 -6.80 24.88 -7.17
CA VAL A 384 -7.30 25.48 -5.94
C VAL A 384 -7.02 26.97 -5.98
N ALA A 385 -8.04 27.79 -5.73
CA ALA A 385 -7.90 29.24 -5.72
C ALA A 385 -8.52 29.82 -4.44
N ILE A 386 -7.88 30.86 -3.91
CA ILE A 386 -8.45 31.71 -2.87
C ILE A 386 -8.94 32.96 -3.58
N LYS A 387 -10.26 33.16 -3.61
CA LYS A 387 -10.84 34.35 -4.26
C LYS A 387 -11.42 35.26 -3.21
N ASP A 388 -11.03 36.52 -3.24
CA ASP A 388 -11.67 37.55 -2.42
C ASP A 388 -13.14 37.67 -2.87
N VAL A 389 -14.03 37.71 -1.88
CA VAL A 389 -15.43 38.08 -2.06
C VAL A 389 -15.43 39.59 -2.26
N ILE A 390 -15.21 40.02 -3.51
CA ILE A 390 -15.38 41.43 -3.86
C ILE A 390 -16.85 41.74 -3.64
N ASP A 391 -17.11 42.62 -2.68
CA ASP A 391 -18.41 43.13 -2.29
C ASP A 391 -19.01 43.97 -3.44
N THR A 392 -19.38 43.29 -4.53
CA THR A 392 -20.20 43.86 -5.61
C THR A 392 -21.67 43.96 -5.20
N GLN A 393 -22.00 43.60 -3.96
CA GLN A 393 -23.31 43.83 -3.34
C GLN A 393 -23.34 45.08 -2.44
N ARG A 394 -22.81 46.20 -2.95
CA ARG A 394 -23.47 47.51 -2.81
C ARG A 394 -23.61 48.25 -4.15
N ILE A 395 -23.81 47.52 -5.25
CA ILE A 395 -24.43 48.07 -6.46
C ILE A 395 -25.44 47.03 -6.96
N GLY A 396 -26.67 47.11 -6.44
CA GLY A 396 -27.71 46.13 -6.71
C GLY A 396 -29.04 46.37 -5.99
N GLU A 397 -29.11 47.29 -5.02
CA GLU A 397 -30.35 48.00 -4.74
C GLU A 397 -30.36 49.28 -5.58
N GLN A 398 -31.28 49.30 -6.54
CA GLN A 398 -31.56 50.40 -7.47
C GLN A 398 -30.45 50.75 -8.47
N GLY A 399 -30.20 49.82 -9.39
CA GLY A 399 -29.89 50.18 -10.78
C GLY A 399 -31.10 50.83 -11.45
N SER A 400 -31.54 51.99 -10.95
CA SER A 400 -32.26 52.98 -11.74
C SER A 400 -31.26 53.54 -12.74
N VAL A 401 -31.00 52.78 -13.81
CA VAL A 401 -30.65 53.42 -15.07
C VAL A 401 -31.91 54.13 -15.50
N SER A 402 -31.95 55.40 -15.10
CA SER A 402 -32.71 56.45 -15.76
C SER A 402 -32.25 56.50 -17.23
N SER A 403 -32.75 55.54 -18.00
CA SER A 403 -33.27 55.87 -19.31
C SER A 403 -34.74 56.15 -19.04
N THR A 404 -35.06 57.44 -18.93
CA THR A 404 -36.40 57.94 -19.15
C THR A 404 -36.85 57.51 -20.54
N VAL A 405 -37.38 56.29 -20.61
CA VAL A 405 -38.34 55.90 -21.61
C VAL A 405 -39.52 55.31 -20.84
N ASN A 406 -40.47 56.19 -20.51
CA ASN A 406 -41.86 55.78 -20.40
C ASN A 406 -42.20 54.89 -21.60
N GLY A 407 -42.53 53.63 -21.35
CA GLY A 407 -42.94 52.68 -22.37
C GLY A 407 -43.39 51.41 -21.71
N ASP A 408 -44.69 51.16 -21.70
CA ASP A 408 -45.37 50.03 -21.06
C ASP A 408 -44.55 48.73 -21.17
N SER A 409 -44.21 48.08 -20.06
CA SER A 409 -43.61 46.74 -20.10
C SER A 409 -44.73 45.70 -19.94
N VAL A 410 -44.73 44.67 -20.78
CA VAL A 410 -45.73 43.60 -20.79
C VAL A 410 -45.02 42.27 -20.54
N VAL A 411 -45.63 41.41 -19.72
CA VAL A 411 -45.09 40.08 -19.43
C VAL A 411 -45.45 39.14 -20.58
N CYS A 412 -44.44 38.47 -21.15
CA CYS A 412 -44.63 37.44 -22.15
C CYS A 412 -45.53 36.33 -21.64
N LYS A 413 -46.56 35.94 -22.40
CA LYS A 413 -47.42 34.81 -22.00
C LYS A 413 -46.66 33.48 -21.96
N ASN A 414 -45.64 33.33 -22.80
CA ASN A 414 -44.81 32.13 -22.92
C ASN A 414 -43.62 32.16 -21.92
N CYS A 415 -42.59 32.96 -22.13
CA CYS A 415 -41.38 32.89 -21.28
C CYS A 415 -41.47 33.62 -19.93
N LYS A 416 -42.61 34.27 -19.63
CA LYS A 416 -42.84 35.06 -18.39
C LYS A 416 -41.83 36.19 -18.12
N ARG A 417 -41.00 36.58 -19.09
CA ARG A 417 -40.10 37.74 -18.99
C ARG A 417 -40.84 39.04 -19.29
N HIS A 418 -40.41 40.13 -18.65
CA HIS A 418 -40.85 41.49 -18.97
C HIS A 418 -40.23 41.92 -20.30
N ILE A 419 -41.05 42.40 -21.22
CA ILE A 419 -40.66 42.88 -22.54
C ILE A 419 -41.27 44.26 -22.74
N SER A 420 -40.62 45.12 -23.52
CA SER A 420 -41.24 46.37 -23.95
C SER A 420 -42.53 46.11 -24.75
N SER A 421 -43.59 46.87 -24.47
CA SER A 421 -44.87 46.80 -25.20
C SER A 421 -44.70 46.93 -26.70
N ARG A 422 -43.76 47.77 -27.13
CA ARG A 422 -43.43 48.02 -28.54
C ARG A 422 -42.91 46.77 -29.27
N THR A 423 -42.28 45.85 -28.55
CA THR A 423 -41.70 44.61 -29.12
C THR A 423 -42.41 43.35 -28.64
N SER A 424 -43.47 43.48 -27.83
CA SER A 424 -44.21 42.38 -27.21
C SER A 424 -44.72 41.36 -28.24
N VAL A 425 -45.35 41.81 -29.32
CA VAL A 425 -45.89 40.95 -30.38
C VAL A 425 -44.79 40.20 -31.12
N LEU A 426 -43.69 40.89 -31.46
CA LEU A 426 -42.55 40.29 -32.18
C LEU A 426 -41.83 39.27 -31.28
N HIS A 427 -41.60 39.62 -30.02
CA HIS A 427 -41.00 38.72 -29.04
C HIS A 427 -41.90 37.52 -28.78
N GLU A 428 -43.21 37.68 -28.54
CA GLU A 428 -44.12 36.56 -28.29
C GLU A 428 -44.12 35.60 -29.49
N ALA A 429 -44.22 36.13 -30.71
CA ALA A 429 -44.20 35.31 -31.92
C ALA A 429 -42.87 34.56 -32.11
N TYR A 430 -41.74 35.18 -31.78
CA TYR A 430 -40.42 34.51 -31.82
C TYR A 430 -40.26 33.50 -30.68
N CYS A 431 -40.69 33.87 -29.47
CA CYS A 431 -40.57 33.08 -28.25
C CYS A 431 -41.42 31.80 -28.31
N VAL A 432 -42.67 31.88 -28.77
CA VAL A 432 -43.52 30.68 -28.97
C VAL A 432 -42.97 29.76 -30.05
N ARG A 433 -42.29 30.33 -31.05
CA ARG A 433 -41.66 29.54 -32.13
C ARG A 433 -40.43 28.77 -31.65
N HIS A 434 -39.57 29.39 -30.84
CA HIS A 434 -38.27 28.81 -30.49
C HIS A 434 -38.18 28.25 -29.07
N ASN A 435 -39.08 28.64 -28.17
CA ASN A 435 -39.03 28.25 -26.76
C ASN A 435 -40.28 27.50 -26.34
N VAL A 436 -40.10 26.60 -25.38
CA VAL A 436 -41.13 25.81 -24.72
C VAL A 436 -40.92 25.89 -23.21
N ILE A 437 -42.02 25.95 -22.46
CA ILE A 437 -41.99 25.89 -21.00
C ILE A 437 -42.06 24.42 -20.61
N CYS A 438 -41.21 23.99 -19.69
CA CYS A 438 -41.32 22.68 -19.10
C CYS A 438 -42.65 22.56 -18.31
N MET A 439 -43.42 21.51 -18.62
CA MET A 439 -44.71 21.24 -17.99
C MET A 439 -44.62 20.36 -16.74
N HIS A 440 -43.41 19.98 -16.32
CA HIS A 440 -43.23 19.23 -15.08
C HIS A 440 -43.62 20.11 -13.89
N ASP A 441 -44.36 19.51 -12.95
CA ASP A 441 -44.84 20.21 -11.77
C ASP A 441 -43.66 20.82 -10.99
N GLY A 442 -43.78 22.08 -10.61
CA GLY A 442 -42.73 22.83 -9.92
C GLY A 442 -41.50 23.24 -10.74
N CYS A 443 -41.35 22.86 -12.02
CA CYS A 443 -40.17 23.21 -12.82
C CYS A 443 -40.27 24.59 -13.46
N GLY A 444 -41.21 24.79 -14.38
CA GLY A 444 -41.48 26.09 -15.04
C GLY A 444 -40.33 26.67 -15.89
N VAL A 445 -39.25 25.93 -16.13
CA VAL A 445 -38.09 26.40 -16.89
C VAL A 445 -38.46 26.61 -18.36
N VAL A 446 -38.00 27.73 -18.93
CA VAL A 446 -38.17 28.06 -20.34
C VAL A 446 -36.95 27.62 -21.12
N LEU A 447 -37.14 26.67 -22.02
CA LEU A 447 -36.08 26.01 -22.81
C LEU A 447 -36.25 26.35 -24.28
N ARG A 448 -35.16 26.31 -25.05
CA ARG A 448 -35.29 26.27 -26.51
C ARG A 448 -35.84 24.90 -26.91
N LYS A 449 -36.65 24.84 -27.96
CA LYS A 449 -37.26 23.59 -28.45
C LYS A 449 -36.21 22.52 -28.78
N GLU A 450 -35.08 22.93 -29.33
CA GLU A 450 -33.94 22.05 -29.63
C GLU A 450 -33.29 21.44 -28.37
N ALA A 451 -33.32 22.15 -27.24
CA ALA A 451 -32.75 21.68 -25.97
C ALA A 451 -33.80 21.04 -25.04
N ALA A 452 -35.08 21.17 -25.36
CA ALA A 452 -36.17 20.66 -24.52
C ALA A 452 -36.18 19.13 -24.41
N ALA A 453 -35.72 18.43 -25.44
CA ALA A 453 -35.58 16.97 -25.43
C ALA A 453 -34.47 16.49 -24.48
N ASP A 454 -33.47 17.34 -24.20
CA ASP A 454 -32.37 17.02 -23.28
C ASP A 454 -32.74 17.36 -21.82
N HIS A 455 -33.84 18.08 -21.56
CA HIS A 455 -34.29 18.43 -20.21
C HIS A 455 -35.23 17.38 -19.65
N VAL A 456 -34.77 16.60 -18.67
CA VAL A 456 -35.52 15.51 -18.04
C VAL A 456 -35.57 15.66 -16.53
N HIS A 457 -36.50 14.97 -15.88
CA HIS A 457 -36.68 15.00 -14.43
C HIS A 457 -36.47 13.61 -13.85
N CYS A 458 -35.87 13.55 -12.66
CA CYS A 458 -35.78 12.31 -11.92
C CYS A 458 -37.17 11.91 -11.43
N ASN A 459 -37.52 10.63 -11.58
CA ASN A 459 -38.80 10.08 -11.14
C ASN A 459 -38.91 9.89 -9.62
N LYS A 460 -37.78 9.92 -8.89
CA LYS A 460 -37.73 9.77 -7.44
C LYS A 460 -37.75 11.11 -6.71
N CYS A 461 -36.88 12.05 -7.08
CA CYS A 461 -36.76 13.35 -6.39
C CYS A 461 -37.37 14.54 -7.16
N GLY A 462 -37.81 14.35 -8.41
CA GLY A 462 -38.44 15.41 -9.23
C GLY A 462 -37.50 16.50 -9.73
N GLN A 463 -36.20 16.42 -9.43
CA GLN A 463 -35.21 17.41 -9.88
C GLN A 463 -34.95 17.29 -11.38
N ALA A 464 -34.66 18.44 -12.00
CA ALA A 464 -34.43 18.54 -13.43
C ALA A 464 -32.93 18.48 -13.78
N PHE A 465 -32.59 17.72 -14.83
CA PHE A 465 -31.24 17.45 -15.29
C PHE A 465 -31.18 17.38 -16.81
N GLN A 466 -29.96 17.38 -17.36
CA GLN A 466 -29.78 17.00 -18.77
C GLN A 466 -29.84 15.47 -18.91
N GLN A 467 -30.28 14.95 -20.07
CA GLN A 467 -30.52 13.50 -20.27
C GLN A 467 -29.28 12.67 -19.95
N ARG A 468 -28.09 13.17 -20.30
CA ARG A 468 -26.82 12.51 -20.03
C ARG A 468 -26.44 12.44 -18.54
N GLU A 469 -26.94 13.35 -17.72
CA GLU A 469 -26.63 13.44 -16.28
C GLU A 469 -27.48 12.46 -15.46
N MET A 470 -28.63 12.03 -16.01
CA MET A 470 -29.62 11.23 -15.30
C MET A 470 -29.06 9.91 -14.79
N GLU A 471 -28.23 9.21 -15.58
CA GLU A 471 -27.64 7.94 -15.17
C GLU A 471 -26.74 8.11 -13.93
N LYS A 472 -25.90 9.14 -13.93
CA LYS A 472 -25.02 9.46 -12.80
C LYS A 472 -25.83 9.88 -11.58
N HIS A 473 -26.85 10.70 -11.76
CA HIS A 473 -27.77 11.10 -10.69
C HIS A 473 -28.41 9.87 -10.02
N MET A 474 -28.98 8.96 -10.81
CA MET A 474 -29.60 7.74 -10.28
C MET A 474 -28.59 6.86 -9.54
N LYS A 475 -27.38 6.69 -10.08
CA LYS A 475 -26.33 5.88 -9.46
C LYS A 475 -25.81 6.49 -8.15
N VAL A 476 -25.60 7.80 -8.09
CA VAL A 476 -25.01 8.45 -6.91
C VAL A 476 -26.03 8.67 -5.79
N PHE A 477 -27.28 9.03 -6.13
CA PHE A 477 -28.27 9.47 -5.14
C PHE A 477 -29.33 8.43 -4.79
N HIS A 478 -29.60 7.50 -5.71
CA HIS A 478 -30.71 6.55 -5.61
C HIS A 478 -30.30 5.08 -5.66
N GLU A 479 -29.00 4.77 -5.76
CA GLU A 479 -28.50 3.41 -5.58
C GLU A 479 -28.45 3.09 -4.07
N PRO A 480 -29.10 2.00 -3.61
CA PRO A 480 -29.15 1.67 -2.19
C PRO A 480 -27.77 1.24 -1.67
N LEU A 481 -27.34 1.84 -0.55
CA LEU A 481 -26.07 1.52 0.09
C LEU A 481 -26.29 0.63 1.31
N ASN A 482 -25.51 -0.44 1.40
CA ASN A 482 -25.54 -1.38 2.52
C ASN A 482 -24.63 -0.89 3.64
N CYS A 483 -25.21 -0.57 4.80
CA CYS A 483 -24.44 -0.23 5.98
C CYS A 483 -24.01 -1.50 6.73
N PRO A 484 -22.81 -1.55 7.33
CA PRO A 484 -22.37 -2.67 8.17
C PRO A 484 -23.27 -2.99 9.37
N CYS A 485 -24.22 -2.11 9.72
CA CYS A 485 -25.26 -2.38 10.72
C CYS A 485 -26.49 -3.14 10.17
N GLY A 486 -26.51 -3.48 8.88
CA GLY A 486 -27.59 -4.24 8.23
C GLY A 486 -28.71 -3.38 7.62
N VAL A 487 -28.62 -2.05 7.70
CA VAL A 487 -29.59 -1.14 7.09
C VAL A 487 -29.19 -0.82 5.65
N VAL A 488 -30.16 -0.83 4.74
CA VAL A 488 -30.02 -0.45 3.34
C VAL A 488 -30.77 0.87 3.14
N LEU A 489 -30.07 1.94 2.74
CA LEU A 489 -30.66 3.26 2.53
C LEU A 489 -30.15 3.88 1.23
N GLU A 490 -31.00 4.67 0.58
CA GLU A 490 -30.56 5.58 -0.47
C GLU A 490 -29.82 6.79 0.14
N LYS A 491 -28.99 7.47 -0.65
CA LYS A 491 -28.18 8.59 -0.16
C LYS A 491 -29.05 9.76 0.34
N GLU A 492 -30.19 10.02 -0.30
CA GLU A 492 -31.15 11.04 0.14
C GLU A 492 -31.80 10.69 1.49
N GLU A 493 -32.06 9.41 1.75
CA GLU A 493 -32.69 8.92 2.99
C GLU A 493 -31.73 8.95 4.18
N MET A 494 -30.43 8.76 3.93
CA MET A 494 -29.38 8.99 4.95
C MET A 494 -29.36 10.45 5.43
N GLY A 495 -29.81 11.40 4.61
CA GLY A 495 -29.92 12.82 4.97
C GLY A 495 -31.14 13.19 5.83
N GLN A 496 -32.16 12.32 5.91
CA GLN A 496 -33.45 12.62 6.55
C GLN A 496 -33.68 11.91 7.91
N THR A 497 -32.85 10.93 8.28
CA THR A 497 -32.96 10.26 9.58
C THR A 497 -32.59 11.18 10.74
N SER A 498 -33.61 11.74 11.38
CA SER A 498 -33.50 12.47 12.65
C SER A 498 -33.13 11.52 13.80
N ILE A 499 -32.27 11.97 14.71
CA ILE A 499 -31.66 11.27 15.87
C ILE A 499 -32.69 10.71 16.90
N LEU A 500 -33.99 10.74 16.63
CA LEU A 500 -35.02 10.48 17.64
C LEU A 500 -35.33 9.00 17.93
N ASN A 501 -34.76 8.03 17.20
CA ASN A 501 -35.10 6.60 17.37
C ASN A 501 -33.89 5.64 17.48
N LEU A 502 -32.71 6.11 17.91
CA LEU A 502 -31.58 5.22 18.19
C LEU A 502 -31.20 5.26 19.68
N PRO A 503 -30.98 4.10 20.33
CA PRO A 503 -30.61 4.05 21.74
C PRO A 503 -29.24 4.68 21.96
N ILE A 504 -29.26 5.69 22.84
CA ILE A 504 -28.19 6.51 23.43
C ILE A 504 -26.79 5.86 23.39
N SER A 505 -25.87 6.41 22.58
CA SER A 505 -24.44 6.67 22.90
C SER A 505 -23.59 7.01 21.65
N LEU A 506 -23.91 8.04 20.88
CA LEU A 506 -23.04 8.48 19.76
C LEU A 506 -23.14 10.01 19.59
N ASP A 507 -22.04 10.72 19.90
CA ASP A 507 -21.89 12.15 19.60
C ASP A 507 -21.57 12.32 18.09
N CYS A 508 -22.37 13.15 17.40
CA CYS A 508 -22.36 13.33 15.94
C CYS A 508 -21.92 14.75 15.53
N VAL A 509 -21.12 14.87 14.46
CA VAL A 509 -20.73 16.15 13.82
C VAL A 509 -21.43 16.27 12.44
N PRO A 510 -21.91 17.45 11.99
CA PRO A 510 -22.69 17.59 10.74
C PRO A 510 -21.82 17.52 9.46
N PHE A 511 -22.43 17.26 8.29
CA PHE A 511 -22.05 17.35 6.86
C PHE A 511 -22.89 18.46 6.17
N LEU A 512 -22.32 19.19 5.20
CA LEU A 512 -22.98 20.30 4.49
C LEU A 512 -23.05 19.95 3.00
N TRP A 513 -24.25 20.00 2.43
CA TRP A 513 -24.52 19.76 1.02
C TRP A 513 -24.95 21.06 0.35
N ARG A 514 -24.46 21.29 -0.88
CA ARG A 514 -24.95 22.38 -1.75
C ARG A 514 -25.49 21.76 -3.04
N HIS A 515 -26.77 21.96 -3.30
CA HIS A 515 -27.42 21.68 -4.58
C HIS A 515 -28.10 22.99 -5.02
N GLY A 516 -27.51 23.69 -5.99
CA GLY A 516 -27.97 25.01 -6.43
C GLY A 516 -27.95 26.10 -5.34
N SER A 517 -29.04 26.88 -5.23
CA SER A 517 -29.18 28.05 -4.36
C SER A 517 -29.54 27.74 -2.89
N SER A 518 -29.67 26.46 -2.53
CA SER A 518 -30.22 26.02 -1.23
C SER A 518 -29.24 25.13 -0.45
N TRP A 519 -29.27 25.27 0.88
CA TRP A 519 -28.37 24.64 1.86
C TRP A 519 -29.06 23.48 2.59
N TRP A 520 -28.36 22.35 2.76
CA TRP A 520 -28.83 21.22 3.56
C TRP A 520 -27.71 20.65 4.45
N THR A 521 -28.03 20.31 5.70
CA THR A 521 -27.11 19.71 6.70
C THR A 521 -27.49 18.25 6.98
N ALA A 522 -26.54 17.31 7.05
CA ALA A 522 -26.78 15.89 7.40
C ALA A 522 -25.66 15.33 8.30
N ALA A 523 -25.89 14.36 9.18
CA ALA A 523 -24.83 13.76 10.02
C ALA A 523 -24.48 12.33 9.55
N GLY A 524 -23.23 11.90 9.73
CA GLY A 524 -22.75 10.57 9.36
C GLY A 524 -21.90 9.95 10.46
N CYS A 525 -21.94 8.62 10.54
CA CYS A 525 -21.50 7.84 11.69
C CYS A 525 -20.01 7.44 11.60
N SER A 526 -19.22 7.64 12.67
CA SER A 526 -17.88 7.08 12.81
C SER A 526 -17.77 6.26 14.10
N ARG A 527 -17.15 5.06 14.01
CA ARG A 527 -16.84 4.24 15.18
C ARG A 527 -15.66 4.85 15.94
N SER A 528 -15.89 5.36 17.15
CA SER A 528 -14.83 5.52 18.16
C SER A 528 -15.00 4.41 19.20
N ALA A 529 -13.95 3.61 19.40
CA ALA A 529 -13.88 2.65 20.48
C ALA A 529 -13.26 3.34 21.70
N SER A 530 -14.09 3.85 22.61
CA SER A 530 -13.65 4.25 23.94
C SER A 530 -14.19 3.26 24.98
N LYS A 531 -13.33 2.35 25.43
CA LYS A 531 -13.53 1.60 26.67
C LYS A 531 -13.40 2.58 27.85
N HIS A 532 -14.52 2.97 28.43
CA HIS A 532 -14.54 3.42 29.82
C HIS A 532 -15.24 2.36 30.66
N VAL A 533 -14.42 1.57 31.35
CA VAL A 533 -14.82 0.76 32.49
C VAL A 533 -15.06 1.74 33.65
N ARG A 534 -16.31 1.80 34.13
CA ARG A 534 -16.64 2.24 35.47
C ARG A 534 -17.19 1.04 36.23
N THR A 535 -16.34 0.41 37.02
CA THR A 535 -16.54 0.16 38.45
C THR A 535 -15.20 -0.23 39.06
#